data_AF-A0AAN8VAI6-F1
#
_entry.id   AF-A0AAN8VAI6-F1
#
_cell.length_a   1.000
_cell.length_b   1.000
_cell.length_c   1.000
_cell.angle_alpha   90.00
_cell.angle_beta   90.00
_cell.angle_gamma   90.00
#
_symmetry.space_group_name_H-M   'P 1'
#
loop_
_entity.id
_entity.type
_entity.pdbx_description
1 polymer ?
#
loop_
_entity_poly.entity_id
_entity_poly.type
_entity_poly.pdbx_seq_one_letter_code
_entity_poly.pdbx_strand_id
1 'polypeptide(L)'
;MKNHFGASSKFINSFRDNDHDHVQSSTRDEDSSNALQEEMQLLASTTYEKNTKWGEEASSQLVGFLYASVVEDCFTGFMLHCKGWTSAYCYPSTPQFLGSSPTSLNILLIQWTRWSCGVLDFAFSRFCPLVYGTPRMSILMTCAYAHIAVFPLVSVSLWCLATVPQLYLFNGISLYPKVSSYSFIFFASLSLLWLLGDLIGVLLSGGSIQTWINEERIFIFKAVASYIYGFLEAVLKKIGMRKANFVLTDKGSDIEQIKLYQMGLFDFRTSNMLLVP
;
A
#
# COMPACT_ATOMS: atom_id res chain seq x y z
N MET A 1 -27.28 -16.69 5.80
CA MET A 1 -26.93 -15.33 6.30
C MET A 1 -26.31 -15.34 7.68
N LYS A 2 -26.88 -15.99 8.72
CA LYS A 2 -26.27 -16.02 10.07
C LYS A 2 -24.81 -16.50 10.12
N ASN A 3 -24.48 -17.57 9.39
CA ASN A 3 -23.09 -18.07 9.31
C ASN A 3 -22.11 -17.07 8.67
N HIS A 4 -22.60 -16.05 7.95
CA HIS A 4 -21.76 -15.05 7.30
C HIS A 4 -21.70 -13.76 8.13
N PHE A 5 -22.85 -13.24 8.54
CA PHE A 5 -23.00 -11.92 9.17
C PHE A 5 -23.02 -11.93 10.70
N GLY A 6 -23.17 -13.11 11.33
CA GLY A 6 -23.26 -13.25 12.79
C GLY A 6 -24.64 -13.66 13.30
N ALA A 7 -24.76 -13.76 14.62
CA ALA A 7 -25.96 -14.29 15.27
C ALA A 7 -27.14 -13.31 15.32
N SER A 8 -26.89 -12.00 15.13
CA SER A 8 -27.92 -10.97 15.25
C SER A 8 -28.94 -11.07 14.12
N SER A 9 -30.18 -11.41 14.47
CA SER A 9 -31.31 -11.36 13.54
C SER A 9 -31.70 -9.92 13.21
N LYS A 10 -31.55 -8.97 14.15
CA LYS A 10 -31.88 -7.56 13.94
C LYS A 10 -30.97 -6.94 12.87
N PHE A 11 -29.66 -7.16 12.98
CA PHE A 11 -28.68 -6.73 11.97
C PHE A 11 -28.88 -7.39 10.61
N ILE A 12 -29.26 -8.67 10.58
CA ILE A 12 -29.52 -9.35 9.31
C ILE A 12 -30.80 -8.82 8.66
N ASN A 13 -31.83 -8.52 9.45
CA ASN A 13 -33.10 -7.99 8.95
C ASN A 13 -32.95 -6.54 8.45
N SER A 14 -32.06 -5.73 9.04
CA SER A 14 -31.82 -4.36 8.54
C SER A 14 -31.30 -4.32 7.10
N PHE A 15 -30.65 -5.38 6.60
CA PHE A 15 -30.27 -5.47 5.18
C PHE A 15 -31.44 -5.73 4.25
N ARG A 16 -32.53 -6.33 4.76
CA ARG A 16 -33.75 -6.64 3.98
C ARG A 16 -34.72 -5.46 3.96
N ASP A 17 -34.75 -4.70 5.04
CA ASP A 17 -35.67 -3.57 5.19
C ASP A 17 -35.20 -2.31 4.42
N ASN A 18 -33.92 -2.26 4.00
CA ASN A 18 -33.33 -1.17 3.22
C ASN A 18 -33.84 -1.02 1.77
N ASP A 19 -34.73 -1.91 1.28
CA ASP A 19 -35.45 -1.68 0.01
C ASP A 19 -36.60 -0.66 0.15
N HIS A 20 -36.91 -0.21 1.38
CA HIS A 20 -37.86 0.88 1.62
C HIS A 20 -37.24 1.97 2.51
N ASP A 21 -37.10 3.16 1.93
CA ASP A 21 -36.73 4.41 2.62
C ASP A 21 -37.59 4.60 3.90
N HIS A 22 -37.00 4.34 5.06
CA HIS A 22 -37.61 4.66 6.35
C HIS A 22 -36.90 5.85 7.01
N VAL A 23 -37.22 7.05 6.51
CA VAL A 23 -37.35 8.22 7.40
C VAL A 23 -38.76 8.16 7.98
N GLN A 24 -39.00 7.25 8.92
CA GLN A 24 -40.13 7.37 9.83
C GLN A 24 -39.62 7.88 11.18
N SER A 25 -39.87 9.16 11.43
CA SER A 25 -39.82 9.77 12.75
C SER A 25 -40.89 9.11 13.63
N SER A 26 -40.55 7.98 14.25
CA SER A 26 -41.31 7.44 15.37
C SER A 26 -40.67 7.94 16.66
N THR A 27 -41.52 8.43 17.55
CA THR A 27 -41.21 8.84 18.92
C THR A 27 -40.29 7.81 19.57
N ARG A 28 -39.09 8.23 20.01
CA ARG A 28 -38.11 7.35 20.64
C ARG A 28 -38.59 7.00 22.05
N ASP A 29 -39.26 5.86 22.19
CA ASP A 29 -39.55 5.26 23.50
C ASP A 29 -38.24 4.81 24.16
N GLU A 30 -38.09 5.01 25.47
CA GLU A 30 -36.88 4.63 26.23
C GLU A 30 -36.53 3.14 26.08
N ASP A 31 -37.54 2.27 25.99
CA ASP A 31 -37.38 0.82 25.76
C ASP A 31 -36.75 0.50 24.39
N SER A 32 -37.04 1.30 23.37
CA SER A 32 -36.44 1.17 22.03
C SER A 32 -34.96 1.60 22.05
N SER A 33 -34.65 2.66 22.81
CA SER A 33 -33.27 3.13 22.98
C SER A 33 -32.40 2.11 23.72
N ASN A 34 -32.91 1.50 24.78
CA ASN A 34 -32.21 0.46 25.53
C ASN A 34 -31.97 -0.79 24.66
N ALA A 35 -32.98 -1.24 23.91
CA ALA A 35 -32.86 -2.39 23.02
C ALA A 35 -31.89 -2.16 21.84
N LEU A 36 -31.72 -0.92 21.37
CA LEU A 36 -30.69 -0.54 20.39
C LEU A 36 -29.30 -0.53 21.02
N GLN A 37 -29.17 -0.06 22.26
CA GLN A 37 -27.90 -0.05 22.98
C GLN A 37 -27.37 -1.46 23.24
N GLU A 38 -28.24 -2.38 23.69
CA GLU A 38 -27.88 -3.79 23.87
C GLU A 38 -27.44 -4.44 22.54
N GLU A 39 -28.14 -4.11 21.45
CA GLU A 39 -27.77 -4.59 20.12
C GLU A 39 -26.39 -4.06 19.68
N MET A 40 -26.11 -2.77 19.88
CA MET A 40 -24.79 -2.20 19.59
C MET A 40 -23.69 -2.85 20.43
N GLN A 41 -23.93 -3.12 21.72
CA GLN A 41 -22.98 -3.81 22.58
C GLN A 41 -22.70 -5.25 22.12
N LEU A 42 -23.74 -5.96 21.64
CA LEU A 42 -23.57 -7.28 21.05
C LEU A 42 -22.72 -7.23 19.78
N LEU A 43 -23.02 -6.30 18.85
CA LEU A 43 -22.30 -6.15 17.59
C LEU A 43 -20.84 -5.73 17.78
N ALA A 44 -20.57 -4.86 18.76
CA ALA A 44 -19.21 -4.41 19.11
C ALA A 44 -18.47 -5.39 20.04
N SER A 45 -19.09 -6.51 20.42
CA SER A 45 -18.43 -7.49 21.28
C SER A 45 -17.27 -8.18 20.57
N THR A 46 -16.21 -8.47 21.31
CA THR A 46 -15.01 -9.15 20.78
C THR A 46 -15.30 -10.56 20.25
N THR A 47 -16.45 -11.14 20.61
CA THR A 47 -16.87 -12.47 20.21
C THR A 47 -17.83 -12.47 19.02
N TYR A 48 -18.31 -11.32 18.57
CA TYR A 48 -19.37 -11.26 17.57
C TYR A 48 -18.97 -11.93 16.25
N GLU A 49 -17.73 -11.70 15.83
CA GLU A 49 -17.19 -12.24 14.57
C GLU A 49 -16.73 -13.70 14.69
N LYS A 50 -16.75 -14.28 15.90
CA LYS A 50 -16.28 -15.64 16.14
C LYS A 50 -17.12 -16.65 15.35
N ASN A 51 -16.45 -17.49 14.55
CA ASN A 51 -17.08 -18.48 13.67
C ASN A 51 -18.01 -17.88 12.60
N THR A 52 -17.78 -16.62 12.20
CA THR A 52 -18.49 -15.97 11.10
C THR A 52 -17.58 -15.84 9.86
N LYS A 53 -18.08 -15.23 8.78
CA LYS A 53 -17.28 -14.94 7.57
C LYS A 53 -16.72 -13.52 7.53
N TRP A 54 -16.82 -12.76 8.62
CA TRP A 54 -16.20 -11.45 8.76
C TRP A 54 -14.68 -11.54 8.56
N GLY A 55 -14.17 -10.73 7.63
CA GLY A 55 -12.76 -10.63 7.26
C GLY A 55 -12.11 -11.89 6.67
N GLU A 56 -12.89 -12.93 6.37
CA GLU A 56 -12.39 -14.15 5.74
C GLU A 56 -12.13 -13.96 4.23
N GLU A 57 -10.87 -14.15 3.82
CA GLU A 57 -10.41 -13.96 2.44
C GLU A 57 -11.02 -14.95 1.43
N ALA A 58 -11.34 -16.17 1.89
CA ALA A 58 -11.84 -17.25 1.04
C ALA A 58 -13.38 -17.27 0.91
N SER A 59 -14.07 -16.30 1.52
CA SER A 59 -15.52 -16.29 1.52
C SER A 59 -16.09 -15.88 0.15
N SER A 60 -17.08 -16.64 -0.32
CA SER A 60 -17.86 -16.31 -1.52
C SER A 60 -18.55 -14.95 -1.40
N GLN A 61 -18.79 -14.47 -0.17
CA GLN A 61 -19.25 -13.13 0.16
C GLN A 61 -18.19 -12.39 0.98
N LEU A 62 -17.72 -11.24 0.51
CA LEU A 62 -16.81 -10.40 1.30
C LEU A 62 -17.66 -9.70 2.36
N VAL A 63 -17.32 -9.88 3.63
CA VAL A 63 -17.99 -9.21 4.75
C VAL A 63 -16.91 -8.47 5.53
N GLY A 64 -16.94 -7.14 5.47
CA GLY A 64 -15.93 -6.28 6.10
C GLY A 64 -14.58 -6.23 5.39
N PHE A 65 -13.57 -5.72 6.10
CA PHE A 65 -12.17 -5.68 5.66
C PHE A 65 -11.49 -7.03 5.82
N LEU A 66 -10.57 -7.37 4.92
CA LEU A 66 -9.85 -8.64 4.95
C LEU A 66 -8.68 -8.64 5.94
N TYR A 67 -8.64 -9.61 6.85
CA TYR A 67 -7.74 -9.55 8.03
C TYR A 67 -6.30 -10.04 7.80
N ALA A 68 -6.04 -10.83 6.77
CA ALA A 68 -4.74 -11.50 6.65
C ALA A 68 -3.65 -10.68 5.94
N SER A 69 -3.90 -9.40 5.67
CA SER A 69 -2.94 -8.48 5.05
C SER A 69 -2.70 -7.24 5.91
N VAL A 70 -1.45 -6.75 5.94
CA VAL A 70 -1.08 -5.44 6.52
C VAL A 70 -1.35 -4.27 5.57
N VAL A 71 -1.80 -4.59 4.35
CA VAL A 71 -2.34 -3.71 3.31
C VAL A 71 -3.77 -4.16 3.00
N GLU A 72 -4.59 -4.25 4.05
CA GLU A 72 -5.98 -4.71 3.99
C GLU A 72 -6.84 -3.84 3.09
N ASP A 73 -6.53 -2.55 3.00
CA ASP A 73 -7.17 -1.57 2.13
C ASP A 73 -7.02 -1.96 0.64
N CYS A 74 -5.78 -2.16 0.20
CA CYS A 74 -5.44 -2.58 -1.15
C CYS A 74 -6.01 -3.96 -1.46
N PHE A 75 -5.88 -4.90 -0.52
CA PHE A 75 -6.31 -6.28 -0.70
C PHE A 75 -7.83 -6.42 -0.76
N THR A 76 -8.56 -5.69 0.09
CA THR A 76 -10.03 -5.65 0.06
C THR A 76 -10.52 -5.04 -1.26
N GLY A 77 -9.91 -3.94 -1.71
CA GLY A 77 -10.22 -3.34 -3.00
C GLY A 77 -9.99 -4.29 -4.19
N PHE A 78 -8.85 -5.00 -4.20
CA PHE A 78 -8.56 -6.02 -5.20
C PHE A 78 -9.63 -7.12 -5.24
N MET A 79 -10.04 -7.61 -4.07
CA MET A 79 -11.04 -8.68 -3.97
C MET A 79 -12.43 -8.20 -4.39
N LEU A 80 -12.81 -6.96 -4.11
CA LEU A 80 -14.05 -6.36 -4.62
C LEU A 80 -14.02 -6.28 -6.14
N HIS A 81 -12.93 -5.81 -6.73
CA HIS A 81 -12.78 -5.75 -8.19
C HIS A 81 -12.80 -7.13 -8.85
N CYS A 82 -12.21 -8.15 -8.22
CA CYS A 82 -12.33 -9.55 -8.65
C CYS A 82 -13.77 -10.08 -8.62
N LYS A 83 -14.67 -9.44 -7.86
CA LYS A 83 -16.10 -9.78 -7.78
C LYS A 83 -16.96 -8.92 -8.73
N GLY A 84 -16.33 -8.13 -9.61
CA GLY A 84 -17.03 -7.33 -10.62
C GLY A 84 -17.45 -5.93 -10.16
N TRP A 85 -17.04 -5.50 -8.95
CA TRP A 85 -17.24 -4.11 -8.55
C TRP A 85 -16.36 -3.18 -9.38
N THR A 86 -16.81 -1.94 -9.54
CA THR A 86 -16.06 -0.87 -10.19
C THR A 86 -15.86 0.30 -9.23
N SER A 87 -14.64 0.80 -9.12
CA SER A 87 -14.33 2.02 -8.37
C SER A 87 -14.36 3.26 -9.27
N ALA A 88 -14.70 4.42 -8.69
CA ALA A 88 -14.52 5.72 -9.32
C ALA A 88 -13.48 6.55 -8.55
N TYR A 89 -12.59 7.24 -9.26
CA TYR A 89 -11.66 8.20 -8.70
C TYR A 89 -12.11 9.62 -9.05
N CYS A 90 -12.57 10.37 -8.05
CA CYS A 90 -13.05 11.75 -8.23
C CYS A 90 -11.96 12.71 -7.76
N TYR A 91 -11.49 13.58 -8.67
CA TYR A 91 -10.45 14.56 -8.39
C TYR A 91 -10.98 15.99 -8.57
N PRO A 92 -11.69 16.54 -7.55
CA PRO A 92 -12.18 17.91 -7.59
C PRO A 92 -11.02 18.91 -7.50
N SER A 93 -11.25 20.14 -7.99
CA SER A 93 -10.25 21.22 -7.97
C SER A 93 -9.82 21.62 -6.56
N THR A 94 -10.72 21.51 -5.59
CA THR A 94 -10.44 21.74 -4.18
C THR A 94 -10.29 20.40 -3.45
N PRO A 95 -9.16 20.13 -2.78
CA PRO A 95 -9.00 18.93 -1.96
C PRO A 95 -10.10 18.83 -0.90
N GLN A 96 -10.88 17.75 -0.93
CA GLN A 96 -11.95 17.51 0.05
C GLN A 96 -11.45 16.79 1.30
N PHE A 97 -10.30 16.12 1.20
CA PHE A 97 -9.68 15.39 2.29
C PHE A 97 -8.23 15.87 2.43
N LEU A 98 -7.87 16.33 3.63
CA LEU A 98 -6.52 16.75 3.97
C LEU A 98 -5.96 15.82 5.05
N GLY A 99 -4.80 15.24 4.78
CA GLY A 99 -4.08 14.39 5.72
C GLY A 99 -2.72 14.98 6.07
N SER A 100 -2.20 14.60 7.23
CA SER A 100 -0.82 14.89 7.62
C SER A 100 0.12 13.85 7.01
N SER A 101 1.14 14.32 6.29
CA SER A 101 2.21 13.49 5.72
C SER A 101 3.36 13.31 6.73
N PRO A 102 4.12 12.20 6.68
CA PRO A 102 5.36 12.08 7.45
C PRO A 102 6.33 13.22 7.12
N THR A 103 6.79 13.93 8.14
CA THR A 103 7.78 15.01 8.02
C THR A 103 9.21 14.54 8.27
N SER A 104 9.38 13.31 8.77
CA SER A 104 10.68 12.69 9.06
C SER A 104 10.95 11.51 8.12
N LEU A 105 12.19 11.40 7.64
CA LEU A 105 12.63 10.28 6.82
C LEU A 105 12.47 8.94 7.56
N ASN A 106 12.74 8.88 8.87
CA ASN A 106 12.63 7.64 9.64
C ASN A 106 11.19 7.11 9.66
N ILE A 107 10.22 7.98 9.92
CA ILE A 107 8.79 7.66 9.94
C ILE A 107 8.34 7.20 8.54
N LEU A 108 8.79 7.91 7.50
CA LEU A 108 8.54 7.53 6.12
C LEU A 108 9.08 6.12 5.80
N LEU A 109 10.32 5.82 6.16
CA LEU A 109 10.95 4.54 5.85
C LEU A 109 10.27 3.37 6.58
N ILE A 110 9.84 3.55 7.83
CA ILE A 110 9.06 2.54 8.57
C ILE A 110 7.73 2.26 7.87
N GLN A 111 7.01 3.33 7.48
CA GLN A 111 5.74 3.19 6.76
C GLN A 111 5.90 2.45 5.44
N TRP A 112 6.93 2.78 4.65
CA TRP A 112 7.19 2.12 3.37
C TRP A 112 7.68 0.68 3.54
N THR A 113 8.35 0.33 4.64
CA THR A 113 8.73 -1.05 4.94
C THR A 113 7.47 -1.90 5.13
N ARG A 114 6.51 -1.41 5.93
CA ARG A 114 5.21 -2.07 6.15
C ARG A 114 4.46 -2.28 4.84
N TRP A 115 4.34 -1.24 4.03
CA TRP A 115 3.67 -1.32 2.73
C TRP A 115 4.36 -2.32 1.80
N SER A 116 5.69 -2.28 1.73
CA SER A 116 6.48 -3.18 0.90
C SER A 116 6.30 -4.65 1.29
N CYS A 117 6.37 -4.95 2.59
CA CYS A 117 6.10 -6.30 3.09
C CYS A 117 4.67 -6.75 2.75
N GLY A 118 3.67 -5.89 2.94
CA GLY A 118 2.28 -6.22 2.67
C GLY A 118 1.97 -6.51 1.21
N VAL A 119 2.43 -5.64 0.29
CA VAL A 119 2.16 -5.82 -1.15
C VAL A 119 2.92 -7.03 -1.71
N LEU A 120 4.09 -7.37 -1.17
CA LEU A 120 4.83 -8.58 -1.52
C LEU A 120 4.22 -9.85 -0.92
N ASP A 121 3.72 -9.81 0.31
CA ASP A 121 2.96 -10.91 0.90
C ASP A 121 1.76 -11.25 0.02
N PHE A 122 1.08 -10.21 -0.46
CA PHE A 122 -0.01 -10.30 -1.43
C PHE A 122 0.47 -10.89 -2.76
N ALA A 123 1.59 -10.41 -3.32
CA ALA A 123 2.19 -10.95 -4.55
C ALA A 123 2.56 -12.44 -4.44
N PHE A 124 3.08 -12.88 -3.29
CA PHE A 124 3.50 -14.26 -3.01
C PHE A 124 2.38 -15.14 -2.44
N SER A 125 1.14 -14.64 -2.40
CA SER A 125 -0.02 -15.41 -1.95
C SER A 125 -0.74 -16.11 -3.11
N ARG A 126 -1.70 -16.97 -2.77
CA ARG A 126 -2.66 -17.53 -3.76
C ARG A 126 -3.50 -16.45 -4.47
N PHE A 127 -3.52 -15.23 -3.92
CA PHE A 127 -4.24 -14.09 -4.46
C PHE A 127 -3.36 -13.18 -5.33
N CYS A 128 -2.16 -13.65 -5.72
CA CYS A 128 -1.27 -12.95 -6.66
C CYS A 128 -2.08 -12.36 -7.83
N PRO A 129 -2.01 -11.03 -8.09
CA PRO A 129 -2.83 -10.39 -9.11
C PRO A 129 -2.77 -11.06 -10.49
N LEU A 130 -1.58 -11.48 -10.92
CA LEU A 130 -1.39 -12.12 -12.24
C LEU A 130 -2.04 -13.50 -12.34
N VAL A 131 -2.25 -14.19 -11.22
CA VAL A 131 -2.85 -15.54 -11.20
C VAL A 131 -4.33 -15.45 -10.87
N TYR A 132 -4.68 -14.73 -9.81
CA TYR A 132 -6.04 -14.64 -9.31
C TYR A 132 -6.88 -13.58 -10.06
N GLY A 133 -6.28 -12.45 -10.44
CA GLY A 133 -6.95 -11.34 -11.12
C GLY A 133 -7.23 -11.59 -12.60
N THR A 134 -6.29 -12.20 -13.34
CA THR A 134 -6.41 -12.42 -14.80
C THR A 134 -7.76 -13.00 -15.27
N PRO A 135 -8.34 -14.05 -14.64
CA PRO A 135 -9.64 -14.58 -15.06
C PRO A 135 -10.86 -13.78 -14.52
N ARG A 136 -10.65 -12.74 -13.71
CA ARG A 136 -11.69 -12.05 -12.91
C ARG A 136 -11.82 -10.55 -13.18
N MET A 137 -10.83 -9.93 -13.80
CA MET A 137 -10.83 -8.51 -14.15
C MET A 137 -10.13 -8.25 -15.47
N SER A 138 -10.16 -7.00 -15.96
CA SER A 138 -9.48 -6.64 -17.20
C SER A 138 -7.96 -6.83 -17.09
N ILE A 139 -7.30 -7.08 -18.22
CA ILE A 139 -5.84 -7.23 -18.28
C ILE A 139 -5.15 -5.97 -17.73
N LEU A 140 -5.64 -4.77 -18.09
CA LEU A 140 -5.06 -3.52 -17.62
C LEU A 140 -5.13 -3.39 -16.10
N MET A 141 -6.28 -3.73 -15.51
CA MET A 141 -6.48 -3.68 -14.07
C MET A 141 -5.64 -4.73 -13.34
N THR A 142 -5.53 -5.93 -13.93
CA THR A 142 -4.63 -6.98 -13.47
C THR A 142 -3.18 -6.50 -13.45
N CYS A 143 -2.72 -5.86 -14.52
CA CYS A 143 -1.39 -5.29 -14.62
C CYS A 143 -1.15 -4.16 -13.60
N ALA A 144 -2.14 -3.30 -13.36
CA ALA A 144 -2.03 -2.23 -12.36
C ALA A 144 -1.84 -2.80 -10.94
N TYR A 145 -2.65 -3.80 -10.56
CA TYR A 145 -2.48 -4.49 -9.28
C TYR A 145 -1.17 -5.27 -9.20
N ALA A 146 -0.78 -5.94 -10.28
CA ALA A 146 0.49 -6.66 -10.34
C ALA A 146 1.67 -5.70 -10.15
N HIS A 147 1.65 -4.54 -10.81
CA HIS A 147 2.66 -3.50 -10.66
C HIS A 147 2.79 -3.07 -9.20
N ILE A 148 1.68 -2.72 -8.52
CA ILE A 148 1.70 -2.37 -7.09
C ILE A 148 2.27 -3.51 -6.24
N ALA A 149 1.86 -4.76 -6.52
CA ALA A 149 2.26 -5.93 -5.74
C ALA A 149 3.76 -6.23 -5.83
N VAL A 150 4.36 -6.08 -7.01
CA VAL A 150 5.78 -6.42 -7.24
C VAL A 150 6.72 -5.23 -7.24
N PHE A 151 6.21 -4.00 -7.16
CA PHE A 151 7.01 -2.78 -7.23
C PHE A 151 8.21 -2.77 -6.27
N PRO A 152 8.10 -3.23 -5.00
CA PRO A 152 9.25 -3.23 -4.09
C PRO A 152 10.44 -4.10 -4.57
N LEU A 153 10.23 -5.06 -5.49
CA LEU A 153 11.32 -5.86 -6.07
C LEU A 153 12.31 -5.03 -6.89
N VAL A 154 11.97 -3.78 -7.25
CA VAL A 154 12.92 -2.84 -7.87
C VAL A 154 14.18 -2.66 -7.02
N SER A 155 14.08 -2.83 -5.70
CA SER A 155 15.22 -2.77 -4.77
C SER A 155 16.30 -3.80 -5.10
N VAL A 156 15.94 -5.02 -5.52
CA VAL A 156 16.91 -6.06 -5.88
C VAL A 156 17.73 -5.61 -7.09
N SER A 157 17.06 -5.08 -8.12
CA SER A 157 17.74 -4.54 -9.30
C SER A 157 18.65 -3.36 -8.96
N LEU A 158 18.20 -2.46 -8.07
CA LEU A 158 19.01 -1.32 -7.64
C LEU A 158 20.22 -1.74 -6.81
N TRP A 159 20.10 -2.72 -5.93
CA TRP A 159 21.23 -3.30 -5.21
C TRP A 159 22.23 -3.96 -6.16
N CYS A 160 21.76 -4.68 -7.18
CA CYS A 160 22.63 -5.20 -8.25
C CYS A 160 23.37 -4.07 -8.97
N LEU A 161 22.68 -3.00 -9.35
CA LEU A 161 23.30 -1.83 -10.00
C LEU A 161 24.25 -1.05 -9.09
N ALA A 162 24.04 -1.10 -7.77
CA ALA A 162 24.88 -0.44 -6.78
C ALA A 162 26.11 -1.26 -6.35
N THR A 163 26.19 -2.55 -6.70
CA THR A 163 27.26 -3.45 -6.26
C THR A 163 28.03 -4.09 -7.41
N VAL A 164 27.35 -4.59 -8.44
CA VAL A 164 27.97 -5.33 -9.54
C VAL A 164 28.95 -4.45 -10.32
N PRO A 165 28.61 -3.22 -10.75
CA PRO A 165 29.56 -2.35 -11.45
C PRO A 165 30.83 -2.05 -10.63
N GLN A 166 30.70 -1.90 -9.31
CA GLN A 166 31.79 -1.57 -8.38
C GLN A 166 32.74 -2.76 -8.24
N LEU A 167 32.20 -3.98 -8.11
CA LEU A 167 33.00 -5.20 -8.10
C LEU A 167 33.72 -5.43 -9.43
N TYR A 168 33.06 -5.18 -10.55
CA TYR A 168 33.67 -5.31 -11.88
C TYR A 168 34.78 -4.27 -12.09
N LEU A 169 34.54 -3.03 -11.68
CA LEU A 169 35.53 -1.95 -11.72
C LEU A 169 36.77 -2.31 -10.88
N PHE A 170 36.57 -2.85 -9.67
CA PHE A 170 37.67 -3.29 -8.81
C PHE A 170 38.51 -4.40 -9.45
N ASN A 171 37.85 -5.33 -10.16
CA ASN A 171 38.52 -6.44 -10.85
C ASN A 171 39.04 -6.08 -12.25
N GLY A 172 38.89 -4.83 -12.71
CA GLY A 172 39.29 -4.39 -14.04
C GLY A 172 38.50 -5.04 -15.19
N ILE A 173 37.30 -5.57 -14.91
CA ILE A 173 36.45 -6.23 -15.91
C ILE A 173 35.47 -5.21 -16.48
N SER A 174 35.47 -5.05 -17.81
CA SER A 174 34.52 -4.15 -18.48
C SER A 174 33.11 -4.77 -18.49
N LEU A 175 32.17 -4.17 -17.75
CA LEU A 175 30.76 -4.59 -17.71
C LEU A 175 29.94 -3.97 -18.84
N TYR A 176 30.16 -2.68 -19.12
CA TYR A 176 29.38 -1.90 -20.08
C TYR A 176 30.00 -1.93 -21.49
N PRO A 177 29.19 -1.76 -22.54
CA PRO A 177 29.69 -1.61 -23.89
C PRO A 177 30.49 -0.31 -24.04
N LYS A 178 31.41 -0.28 -25.01
CA LYS A 178 32.21 0.92 -25.30
C LYS A 178 31.30 2.09 -25.66
N VAL A 179 31.68 3.30 -25.25
CA VAL A 179 30.93 4.56 -25.53
C VAL A 179 30.72 4.77 -27.03
N SER A 180 31.65 4.30 -27.87
CA SER A 180 31.56 4.36 -29.33
C SER A 180 30.58 3.35 -29.96
N SER A 181 29.98 2.46 -29.17
CA SER A 181 29.08 1.42 -29.67
C SER A 181 27.63 1.92 -29.77
N TYR A 182 26.91 1.43 -30.78
CA TYR A 182 25.47 1.68 -30.89
C TYR A 182 24.68 1.18 -29.68
N SER A 183 25.12 0.07 -29.06
CA SER A 183 24.50 -0.45 -27.84
C SER A 183 24.58 0.52 -26.67
N PHE A 184 25.71 1.20 -26.48
CA PHE A 184 25.84 2.22 -25.44
C PHE A 184 24.87 3.38 -25.68
N ILE A 185 24.83 3.88 -26.92
CA ILE A 185 23.93 4.99 -27.30
C ILE A 185 22.48 4.59 -27.03
N PHE A 186 22.07 3.37 -27.40
CA PHE A 186 20.73 2.85 -27.15
C PHE A 186 20.37 2.84 -25.65
N PHE A 187 21.20 2.23 -24.80
CA PHE A 187 20.92 2.18 -23.36
C PHE A 187 20.95 3.56 -22.70
N ALA A 188 21.92 4.41 -23.06
CA ALA A 188 21.99 5.79 -22.56
C ALA A 188 20.74 6.59 -22.94
N SER A 189 20.24 6.40 -24.17
CA SER A 189 19.03 7.08 -24.65
C SER A 189 17.79 6.61 -23.90
N LEU A 190 17.67 5.31 -23.61
CA LEU A 190 16.56 4.77 -22.81
C LEU A 190 16.58 5.31 -21.38
N SER A 191 17.75 5.36 -20.73
CA SER A 191 17.88 5.93 -19.38
C SER A 191 17.52 7.42 -19.36
N LEU A 192 17.94 8.18 -20.37
CA LEU A 192 17.62 9.59 -20.48
C LEU A 192 16.11 9.81 -20.71
N LEU A 193 15.48 9.00 -21.55
CA LEU A 193 14.04 9.06 -21.79
C LEU A 193 13.24 8.78 -20.51
N TRP A 194 13.68 7.83 -19.70
CA TRP A 194 13.06 7.53 -18.41
C TRP A 194 13.16 8.74 -17.45
N LEU A 195 14.36 9.32 -17.28
CA LEU A 195 14.57 10.50 -16.43
C LEU A 195 13.75 11.72 -16.89
N LEU A 196 13.70 11.95 -18.20
CA LEU A 196 12.92 13.05 -18.78
C LEU A 196 11.41 12.83 -18.62
N GLY A 197 10.95 11.60 -18.81
CA GLY A 197 9.53 11.25 -18.64
C GLY A 197 9.07 11.49 -17.21
N ASP A 198 9.89 11.09 -16.22
CA ASP A 198 9.60 11.31 -14.81
C ASP A 198 9.60 12.81 -14.45
N LEU A 199 10.61 13.56 -14.90
CA LEU A 199 10.66 15.01 -14.73
C LEU A 199 9.44 15.71 -15.35
N ILE A 200 9.05 15.34 -16.57
CA ILE A 200 7.85 15.89 -17.22
C ILE A 200 6.60 15.58 -16.39
N GLY A 201 6.49 14.36 -15.84
CA GLY A 201 5.42 13.97 -14.93
C GLY A 201 5.28 14.90 -13.73
N VAL A 202 6.40 15.17 -13.05
CA VAL A 202 6.43 16.08 -11.88
C VAL A 202 6.06 17.52 -12.27
N LEU A 203 6.54 18.01 -13.41
CA LEU A 203 6.21 19.36 -13.89
C LEU A 203 4.72 19.47 -14.27
N LEU A 204 4.14 18.44 -14.90
CA LEU A 204 2.73 18.41 -15.25
C LEU A 204 1.81 18.33 -14.02
N SER A 205 2.27 17.74 -12.92
CA SER A 205 1.55 17.77 -11.64
C SER A 205 1.70 19.10 -10.88
N GLY A 206 2.39 20.10 -11.46
CA GLY A 206 2.64 21.40 -10.83
C GLY A 206 3.83 21.40 -9.85
N GLY A 207 4.63 20.33 -9.84
CA GLY A 207 5.85 20.24 -9.05
C GLY A 207 7.00 21.04 -9.68
N SER A 208 8.04 21.30 -8.88
CA SER A 208 9.26 21.98 -9.34
C SER A 208 10.37 20.97 -9.66
N ILE A 209 11.45 21.41 -10.32
CA ILE A 209 12.66 20.59 -10.48
C ILE A 209 13.22 20.18 -9.12
N GLN A 210 13.13 21.04 -8.11
CA GLN A 210 13.54 20.70 -6.74
C GLN A 210 12.66 19.59 -6.16
N THR A 211 11.37 19.58 -6.46
CA THR A 211 10.45 18.51 -6.09
C THR A 211 10.90 17.19 -6.71
N TRP A 212 11.19 17.18 -8.00
CA TRP A 212 11.67 16.00 -8.73
C TRP A 212 12.98 15.45 -8.11
N ILE A 213 13.97 16.31 -7.86
CA ILE A 213 15.23 15.91 -7.21
C ILE A 213 14.97 15.28 -5.83
N ASN A 214 14.03 15.84 -5.06
CA ASN A 214 13.68 15.31 -3.75
C ASN A 214 12.94 13.97 -3.84
N GLU A 215 12.06 13.78 -4.82
CA GLU A 215 11.38 12.51 -5.08
C GLU A 215 12.36 11.40 -5.47
N GLU A 216 13.31 11.68 -6.36
CA GLU A 216 14.38 10.74 -6.75
C GLU A 216 15.24 10.33 -5.56
N ARG A 217 15.65 11.29 -4.71
CA ARG A 217 16.40 11.00 -3.48
C ARG A 217 15.61 10.11 -2.54
N ILE A 218 14.35 10.45 -2.29
CA ILE A 218 13.47 9.68 -1.42
C ILE A 218 13.23 8.28 -1.99
N PHE A 219 13.11 8.13 -3.32
CA PHE A 219 12.99 6.84 -3.98
C PHE A 219 14.22 5.95 -3.72
N ILE A 220 15.43 6.49 -3.86
CA ILE A 220 16.67 5.77 -3.57
C ILE A 220 16.71 5.34 -2.09
N PHE A 221 16.37 6.23 -1.15
CA PHE A 221 16.32 5.86 0.27
C PHE A 221 15.32 4.74 0.55
N LYS A 222 14.11 4.81 -0.03
CA LYS A 222 13.11 3.74 0.10
C LYS A 222 13.61 2.43 -0.51
N ALA A 223 14.27 2.48 -1.66
CA ALA A 223 14.76 1.29 -2.34
C ALA A 223 15.88 0.57 -1.56
N VAL A 224 16.86 1.32 -1.07
CA VAL A 224 18.03 0.79 -0.37
C VAL A 224 17.67 0.33 1.05
N ALA A 225 16.66 0.93 1.68
CA ALA A 225 16.19 0.55 3.02
C ALA A 225 14.83 -0.16 2.97
N SER A 226 13.74 0.58 2.86
CA SER A 226 12.38 0.07 3.08
C SER A 226 11.99 -1.12 2.20
N TYR A 227 12.29 -1.06 0.91
CA TYR A 227 11.87 -2.07 -0.06
C TYR A 227 12.63 -3.38 0.13
N ILE A 228 13.95 -3.32 0.37
CA ILE A 228 14.75 -4.52 0.64
C ILE A 228 14.37 -5.13 1.99
N TYR A 229 14.16 -4.32 3.04
CA TYR A 229 13.69 -4.81 4.33
C TYR A 229 12.31 -5.44 4.22
N GLY A 230 11.36 -4.80 3.53
CA GLY A 230 10.04 -5.34 3.28
C GLY A 230 10.07 -6.64 2.47
N PHE A 231 10.97 -6.75 1.49
CA PHE A 231 11.18 -7.99 0.73
C PHE A 231 11.72 -9.12 1.61
N LEU A 232 12.76 -8.86 2.40
CA LEU A 232 13.30 -9.84 3.33
C LEU A 232 12.26 -10.28 4.36
N GLU A 233 11.48 -9.35 4.92
CA GLU A 233 10.40 -9.68 5.85
C GLU A 233 9.31 -10.56 5.22
N ALA A 234 8.87 -10.24 4.00
CA ALA A 234 7.90 -11.06 3.29
C ALA A 234 8.44 -12.49 3.02
N VAL A 235 9.69 -12.61 2.60
CA VAL A 235 10.34 -13.92 2.38
C VAL A 235 10.46 -14.70 3.69
N LEU A 236 10.97 -14.07 4.76
CA LEU A 236 11.13 -14.68 6.09
C LEU A 236 9.79 -15.14 6.68
N LYS A 237 8.72 -14.37 6.44
CA LYS A 237 7.36 -14.74 6.84
C LYS A 237 6.85 -15.95 6.06
N LYS A 238 7.09 -16.02 4.75
CA LYS A 238 6.69 -17.15 3.90
C LYS A 238 7.36 -18.46 4.29
N ILE A 239 8.64 -18.41 4.69
CA ILE A 239 9.38 -19.59 5.16
C ILE A 239 9.16 -19.91 6.65
N GLY A 240 8.28 -19.16 7.33
CA GLY A 240 7.90 -19.41 8.73
C GLY A 240 8.93 -18.98 9.78
N MET A 241 9.96 -18.23 9.38
CA MET A 241 11.06 -17.83 10.27
C MET A 241 10.75 -16.57 11.10
N ARG A 242 9.76 -15.76 10.69
CA ARG A 242 9.40 -14.52 11.41
C ARG A 242 7.89 -14.34 11.45
N LYS A 243 7.35 -13.94 12.60
CA LYS A 243 5.95 -13.51 12.73
C LYS A 243 5.82 -12.08 12.22
N ALA A 244 4.65 -11.74 11.67
CA ALA A 244 4.34 -10.38 11.25
C ALA A 244 4.55 -9.42 12.44
N ASN A 245 5.46 -8.46 12.30
CA ASN A 245 5.71 -7.43 13.31
C ASN A 245 5.15 -6.12 12.80
N PHE A 246 4.29 -5.48 13.60
CA PHE A 246 3.59 -4.26 13.21
C PHE A 246 4.13 -3.11 14.06
N VAL A 247 4.98 -2.28 13.47
CA VAL A 247 5.42 -1.04 14.09
C VAL A 247 4.49 0.08 13.64
N LEU A 248 3.76 0.66 14.60
CA LEU A 248 2.89 1.80 14.36
C LEU A 248 3.72 3.01 13.89
N THR A 249 3.24 3.67 12.85
CA THR A 249 3.80 4.93 12.38
C THR A 249 3.37 6.04 13.34
N ASP A 250 4.32 6.64 14.05
CA ASP A 250 4.05 7.83 14.85
C ASP A 250 3.71 9.00 13.91
N LYS A 251 2.61 9.71 14.22
CA LYS A 251 2.16 10.89 13.49
C LYS A 251 2.32 12.17 14.31
N GLY A 252 3.01 12.11 15.45
CA GLY A 252 3.41 13.28 16.22
C GLY A 252 4.25 14.24 15.36
N SER A 253 3.98 15.54 15.51
CA SER A 253 4.61 16.58 14.72
C SER A 253 5.56 17.45 15.53
N ASP A 254 6.80 17.57 15.05
CA ASP A 254 7.70 18.64 15.46
C ASP A 254 7.46 19.87 14.55
N ILE A 255 7.17 21.03 15.17
CA ILE A 255 6.84 22.29 14.49
C ILE A 255 8.00 22.73 13.58
N GLU A 256 9.25 22.47 13.97
CA GLU A 256 10.42 22.85 13.17
C GLU A 256 10.54 21.98 11.91
N GLN A 257 10.30 20.67 12.03
CA GLN A 257 10.29 19.75 10.89
C GLN A 257 9.16 20.06 9.89
N ILE A 258 7.98 20.48 10.37
CA ILE A 258 6.88 20.92 9.49
C ILE A 258 7.30 22.11 8.64
N LYS A 259 7.96 23.12 9.24
CA LYS A 259 8.41 24.32 8.50
C LYS A 259 9.39 23.95 7.39
N LEU A 260 10.37 23.10 7.71
CA LEU A 260 11.35 22.63 6.72
C LEU A 260 10.67 21.86 5.57
N TYR A 261 9.74 20.95 5.91
CA TYR A 261 8.94 20.21 4.93
C TYR A 261 8.17 21.15 3.99
N GLN A 262 7.51 22.18 4.53
CA GLN A 262 6.77 23.19 3.73
C GLN A 262 7.68 23.99 2.80
N MET A 263 8.95 24.19 3.18
CA MET A 263 9.97 24.86 2.36
C MET A 263 10.63 23.93 1.33
N GLY A 264 10.28 22.63 1.30
CA GLY A 264 10.94 21.64 0.46
C GLY A 264 12.36 21.27 0.92
N LEU A 265 12.70 21.60 2.17
CA LEU A 265 13.96 21.26 2.82
C LEU A 265 13.77 19.99 3.65
N PHE A 266 14.44 18.91 3.24
CA PHE A 266 14.32 17.61 3.90
C PHE A 266 15.56 17.30 4.74
N ASP A 267 15.34 16.95 6.01
CA ASP A 267 16.39 16.35 6.84
C ASP A 267 16.44 14.84 6.56
N PHE A 268 17.57 14.38 6.02
CA PHE A 268 17.79 12.97 5.67
C PHE A 268 18.48 12.18 6.79
N ARG A 269 18.60 12.74 8.00
CA ARG A 269 19.03 11.98 9.18
C ARG A 269 17.97 10.95 9.53
N THR A 270 18.36 9.69 9.65
CA THR A 270 17.49 8.58 10.06
C THR A 270 18.28 7.60 10.94
N SER A 271 17.60 6.63 11.55
CA SER A 271 18.24 5.68 12.46
C SER A 271 19.28 4.80 11.75
N ASN A 272 20.38 4.48 12.45
CA ASN A 272 21.42 3.58 11.91
C ASN A 272 20.84 2.20 11.53
N MET A 273 19.77 1.76 12.21
CA MET A 273 19.09 0.49 11.92
C MET A 273 18.50 0.43 10.49
N LEU A 274 18.12 1.57 9.91
CA LEU A 274 17.56 1.64 8.56
C LEU A 274 18.60 2.06 7.50
N LEU A 275 19.79 2.53 7.92
CA LEU A 275 20.86 3.01 7.02
C LEU A 275 22.00 2.02 6.83
N VAL A 276 22.18 1.09 7.76
CA VAL A 276 23.24 0.09 7.68
C VAL A 276 22.66 -1.19 7.05
N PRO A 277 23.30 -1.76 6.02
CA PRO A 277 22.93 -3.06 5.49
C PRO A 277 23.06 -4.19 6.51
#